data_AF-A0A6P8F8M4-F1
#
_entry.id   AF-A0A6P8F8M4-F1
#
_cell.length_a   1.000
_cell.length_b   1.000
_cell.length_c   1.000
_cell.angle_alpha   90.00
_cell.angle_beta   90.00
_cell.angle_gamma   90.00
#
_symmetry.space_group_name_H-M   'P 1'
#
loop_
_entity.id
_entity.type
_entity.pdbx_description
1 polymer ?
#
loop_
_entity_poly.entity_id
_entity_poly.type
_entity_poly.pdbx_seq_one_letter_code
_entity_poly.pdbx_strand_id
1 'polypeptide(L)'
;MHRRRKCKQVCLSATVLLNKALELLDASDGMATSFAPPKLADFILTEKLGSGTYATVYKAYRKMDSREVVAVKVVSKKSLNKSSMENLLTEIEILKTVRHPHIVQLKDFQWDNENIYLILEWCSGGDLSRFIRSRRILPERVARRFLQQIACALQFLNERNISHLDLKPQNILLSGSVLKLADFGFAQYMSPWDEQSALRGSPLYMAPEMVCRRQYDARVDLWSVGVILYEALFGQPPFASRSYAELEEKIRSDRPIELPVSARVSRDCRDLLPRLLERDPGTRITFPQFFSHAFVDLEHMPSSESLGKAKALVLQAVQKDQTGERAAALSLYCSALEYFVPAIHYETDRQRKEALRQKVKQYVSRAEELKALVASDNRISFEERSSARDILREMSRDQPRLLAALDLASAAIAKEEMGEEDYDTLDLYQQSLGEMLLALAAENQGRKRELLHSEIKSLMTRAEYLKENMKMRETQTYVSLDREPLSESVRTSCCLQ
;
A
#
# COMPACT_ATOMS: atom_id res chain seq x y z
N MET A 1 -24.09 -14.17 -15.60
CA MET A 1 -23.97 -15.62 -15.91
C MET A 1 -22.93 -15.99 -16.98
N HIS A 2 -22.58 -15.14 -17.95
CA HIS A 2 -21.60 -15.47 -19.00
C HIS A 2 -20.12 -15.51 -18.55
N ARG A 3 -19.71 -14.78 -17.50
CA ARG A 3 -18.35 -14.84 -16.92
C ARG A 3 -18.07 -16.13 -16.12
N ARG A 4 -19.10 -16.74 -15.51
CA ARG A 4 -18.99 -18.04 -14.77
C ARG A 4 -18.71 -19.24 -15.70
N ARG A 5 -19.06 -19.16 -17.00
CA ARG A 5 -18.82 -20.26 -17.96
C ARG A 5 -17.39 -20.27 -18.51
N LYS A 6 -16.74 -19.11 -18.70
CA LYS A 6 -15.35 -19.06 -19.17
C LYS A 6 -14.32 -19.53 -18.12
N CYS A 7 -14.55 -19.29 -16.82
CA CYS A 7 -13.71 -19.89 -15.75
C CYS A 7 -13.88 -21.43 -15.68
N LYS A 8 -15.11 -21.95 -15.80
CA LYS A 8 -15.35 -23.41 -15.74
C LYS A 8 -14.68 -24.18 -16.88
N GLN A 9 -14.57 -23.59 -18.07
CA GLN A 9 -14.03 -24.30 -19.23
C GLN A 9 -12.50 -24.42 -19.21
N VAL A 10 -11.80 -23.52 -18.50
CA VAL A 10 -10.36 -23.66 -18.19
C VAL A 10 -10.15 -24.62 -17.00
N CYS A 11 -11.05 -24.63 -15.99
CA CYS A 11 -11.04 -25.61 -14.89
C CYS A 11 -11.11 -27.07 -15.38
N LEU A 12 -11.97 -27.38 -16.36
CA LEU A 12 -12.18 -28.75 -16.85
C LEU A 12 -10.90 -29.41 -17.38
N SER A 13 -9.99 -28.67 -18.02
CA SER A 13 -8.72 -29.23 -18.52
C SER A 13 -7.70 -29.48 -17.39
N ALA A 14 -7.72 -28.68 -16.33
CA ALA A 14 -6.82 -28.82 -15.20
C ALA A 14 -7.28 -29.95 -14.26
N THR A 15 -8.59 -30.05 -13.98
CA THR A 15 -9.17 -31.15 -13.19
C THR A 15 -8.97 -32.50 -13.89
N VAL A 16 -9.02 -32.56 -15.23
CA VAL A 16 -8.75 -33.80 -15.99
C VAL A 16 -7.28 -34.22 -15.92
N LEU A 17 -6.33 -33.29 -16.07
CA LEU A 17 -4.90 -33.60 -15.92
C LEU A 17 -4.55 -34.01 -14.47
N LEU A 18 -5.23 -33.41 -13.49
CA LEU A 18 -5.04 -33.66 -12.07
C LEU A 18 -5.69 -34.98 -11.62
N ASN A 19 -6.89 -35.30 -12.11
CA ASN A 19 -7.53 -36.61 -11.89
C ASN A 19 -6.70 -37.74 -12.51
N LYS A 20 -6.06 -37.49 -13.66
CA LYS A 20 -5.14 -38.44 -14.28
C LYS A 20 -3.83 -38.61 -13.50
N ALA A 21 -3.40 -37.59 -12.75
CA ALA A 21 -2.29 -37.67 -11.82
C ALA A 21 -2.68 -38.38 -10.50
N LEU A 22 -3.95 -38.29 -10.08
CA LEU A 22 -4.52 -38.98 -8.93
C LEU A 22 -4.77 -40.48 -9.21
N GLU A 23 -5.17 -40.85 -10.43
CA GLU A 23 -5.34 -42.25 -10.86
C GLU A 23 -4.03 -43.05 -10.90
N LEU A 24 -2.87 -42.38 -10.87
CA LEU A 24 -1.53 -43.01 -10.86
C LEU A 24 -0.93 -43.17 -9.44
N LEU A 25 -1.69 -42.88 -8.38
CA LEU A 25 -1.21 -42.97 -6.98
C LEU A 25 -1.25 -44.40 -6.38
N ASP A 26 -1.78 -45.39 -7.08
CA ASP A 26 -1.95 -46.77 -6.58
C ASP A 26 -0.91 -47.77 -7.10
N ALA A 27 0.37 -47.38 -7.19
CA ALA A 27 1.43 -48.34 -7.51
C ALA A 27 2.77 -48.08 -6.81
N SER A 28 3.01 -48.94 -5.82
CA SER A 28 4.28 -49.57 -5.45
C SER A 28 5.27 -48.91 -4.48
N ASP A 29 5.86 -49.84 -3.74
CA ASP A 29 6.73 -49.82 -2.57
C ASP A 29 8.22 -49.78 -3.01
N GLY A 30 9.12 -49.20 -2.21
CA GLY A 30 10.56 -49.22 -2.52
C GLY A 30 11.45 -48.23 -1.74
N MET A 31 12.57 -48.75 -1.25
CA MET A 31 13.56 -48.19 -0.31
C MET A 31 14.20 -46.84 -0.67
N ALA A 32 14.52 -46.05 0.37
CA ALA A 32 15.26 -44.79 0.29
C ALA A 32 16.74 -44.95 0.69
N THR A 33 17.67 -44.43 -0.12
CA THR A 33 18.93 -43.81 0.35
C THR A 33 19.47 -42.75 -0.64
N SER A 34 19.59 -41.49 -0.18
CA SER A 34 20.72 -40.54 -0.34
C SER A 34 20.24 -39.08 -0.25
N PHE A 35 21.05 -38.23 0.40
CA PHE A 35 20.84 -36.79 0.64
C PHE A 35 20.96 -35.90 -0.61
N ALA A 36 20.75 -36.44 -1.81
CA ALA A 36 20.78 -35.65 -3.04
C ALA A 36 19.42 -34.95 -3.26
N PRO A 37 19.40 -33.69 -3.74
CA PRO A 37 18.14 -33.07 -4.13
C PRO A 37 17.45 -33.90 -5.22
N PRO A 38 16.11 -33.95 -5.25
CA PRO A 38 15.38 -34.74 -6.24
C PRO A 38 15.75 -34.34 -7.67
N LYS A 39 15.81 -35.33 -8.57
CA LYS A 39 16.12 -35.08 -9.98
C LYS A 39 14.88 -34.60 -10.72
N LEU A 40 14.91 -33.37 -11.21
CA LEU A 40 13.87 -32.83 -12.08
C LEU A 40 14.34 -32.87 -13.56
N ALA A 41 13.43 -33.24 -14.47
CA ALA A 41 13.79 -33.49 -15.87
C ALA A 41 14.41 -32.26 -16.55
N ASP A 42 13.82 -31.09 -16.36
CA ASP A 42 14.21 -29.85 -17.04
C ASP A 42 15.09 -28.91 -16.21
N PHE A 43 15.31 -29.22 -14.92
CA PHE A 43 15.96 -28.31 -13.97
C PHE A 43 17.09 -28.98 -13.20
N ILE A 44 18.09 -28.19 -12.83
CA ILE A 44 19.19 -28.57 -11.95
C ILE A 44 18.97 -27.87 -10.61
N LEU A 45 18.56 -28.63 -9.59
CA LEU A 45 18.44 -28.14 -8.22
C LEU A 45 19.83 -27.93 -7.62
N THR A 46 20.04 -26.80 -6.95
CA THR A 46 21.35 -26.38 -6.45
C THR A 46 21.31 -26.15 -4.93
N GLU A 47 20.96 -24.94 -4.51
CA GLU A 47 20.95 -24.51 -3.12
C GLU A 47 19.58 -24.77 -2.48
N LYS A 48 19.57 -25.25 -1.23
CA LYS A 48 18.36 -25.32 -0.40
C LYS A 48 18.09 -23.94 0.20
N LEU A 49 16.95 -23.34 -0.16
CA LEU A 49 16.55 -22.00 0.26
C LEU A 49 15.79 -22.00 1.58
N GLY A 50 15.01 -23.06 1.84
CA GLY A 50 14.22 -23.20 3.05
C GLY A 50 13.52 -24.54 3.15
N SER A 51 13.10 -24.90 4.36
CA SER A 51 12.22 -26.04 4.63
C SER A 51 11.08 -25.62 5.52
N GLY A 52 9.87 -25.99 5.13
CA GLY A 52 8.68 -25.97 5.98
C GLY A 52 8.27 -27.38 6.39
N THR A 53 7.09 -27.50 7.00
CA THR A 53 6.56 -28.78 7.51
C THR A 53 6.37 -29.84 6.43
N TYR A 54 5.95 -29.46 5.23
CA TYR A 54 5.59 -30.39 4.14
C TYR A 54 6.43 -30.20 2.88
N ALA A 55 7.23 -29.13 2.82
CA ALA A 55 7.90 -28.72 1.60
C ALA A 55 9.33 -28.27 1.84
N THR A 56 10.20 -28.53 0.88
CA THR A 56 11.53 -27.93 0.82
C THR A 56 11.68 -27.15 -0.47
N VAL A 57 12.22 -25.93 -0.38
CA VAL A 57 12.39 -25.05 -1.52
C VAL A 57 13.86 -25.03 -1.94
N TYR A 58 14.12 -25.25 -3.22
CA TYR A 58 15.46 -25.21 -3.80
C TYR A 58 15.58 -24.13 -4.86
N LYS A 59 16.75 -23.52 -4.98
CA LYS A 59 17.13 -22.74 -6.16
C LYS A 59 17.45 -23.70 -7.29
N ALA A 60 16.94 -23.44 -8.49
CA ALA A 60 17.23 -24.26 -9.65
C ALA A 60 17.48 -23.44 -10.92
N TYR A 61 18.21 -24.04 -11.85
CA TYR A 61 18.48 -23.50 -13.19
C TYR A 61 17.88 -24.42 -14.24
N ARG A 62 17.32 -23.85 -15.31
CA ARG A 62 16.81 -24.65 -16.41
C ARG A 62 17.97 -25.25 -17.21
N LYS A 63 17.91 -26.55 -17.54
CA LYS A 63 19.00 -27.26 -18.25
C LYS A 63 19.27 -26.69 -19.64
N MET A 64 18.21 -26.33 -20.36
CA MET A 64 18.30 -25.78 -21.73
C MET A 64 18.55 -24.27 -21.77
N ASP A 65 18.38 -23.57 -20.64
CA ASP A 65 18.67 -22.14 -20.51
C ASP A 65 19.18 -21.85 -19.09
N SER A 66 20.50 -21.90 -18.92
CA SER A 66 21.12 -21.68 -17.62
C SER A 66 20.97 -20.26 -17.09
N ARG A 67 20.43 -19.32 -17.89
CA ARG A 67 20.12 -17.95 -17.42
C ARG A 67 18.77 -17.88 -16.70
N GLU A 68 17.89 -18.85 -16.92
CA GLU A 68 16.61 -18.91 -16.22
C GLU A 68 16.77 -19.52 -14.83
N VAL A 69 16.71 -18.66 -13.82
CA VAL A 69 16.70 -19.05 -12.40
C VAL A 69 15.26 -19.16 -11.89
N VAL A 70 14.98 -20.21 -11.13
CA VAL A 70 13.66 -20.48 -10.52
C VAL A 70 13.81 -20.94 -9.05
N ALA A 71 12.72 -20.85 -8.30
CA ALA A 71 12.58 -21.52 -7.01
C ALA A 71 11.67 -22.75 -7.17
N VAL A 72 12.10 -23.92 -6.73
CA VAL A 72 11.33 -25.17 -6.83
C VAL A 72 10.88 -25.58 -5.43
N LYS A 73 9.58 -25.45 -5.15
CA LYS A 73 8.95 -25.98 -3.93
C LYS A 73 8.64 -27.46 -4.16
N VAL A 74 9.40 -28.32 -3.48
CA VAL A 74 9.26 -29.78 -3.52
C VAL A 74 8.38 -30.22 -2.36
N VAL A 75 7.28 -30.89 -2.66
CA VAL A 75 6.34 -31.44 -1.68
C VAL A 75 6.34 -32.96 -1.79
N SER A 76 6.61 -33.67 -0.70
CA SER A 76 6.61 -35.13 -0.71
C SER A 76 5.17 -35.66 -0.63
N LYS A 77 4.77 -36.53 -1.57
CA LYS A 77 3.43 -37.15 -1.59
C LYS A 77 3.17 -37.97 -0.33
N LYS A 78 4.21 -38.63 0.21
CA LYS A 78 4.14 -39.43 1.45
C LYS A 78 3.84 -38.59 2.69
N SER A 79 4.13 -37.29 2.66
CA SER A 79 3.88 -36.36 3.78
C SER A 79 2.48 -35.75 3.79
N LEU A 80 1.67 -36.00 2.75
CA LEU A 80 0.36 -35.39 2.58
C LEU A 80 -0.74 -36.29 3.12
N ASN A 81 -1.53 -35.75 4.07
CA ASN A 81 -2.85 -36.29 4.38
C ASN A 81 -3.90 -35.68 3.44
N LYS A 82 -5.15 -36.16 3.51
CA LYS A 82 -6.26 -35.70 2.66
C LYS A 82 -6.43 -34.16 2.69
N SER A 83 -6.38 -33.55 3.88
CA SER A 83 -6.55 -32.09 4.02
C SER A 83 -5.36 -31.31 3.45
N SER A 84 -4.13 -31.75 3.71
CA SER A 84 -2.93 -31.13 3.14
C SER A 84 -2.88 -31.27 1.61
N MET A 85 -3.39 -32.38 1.07
CA MET A 85 -3.54 -32.57 -0.36
C MET A 85 -4.58 -31.61 -0.94
N GLU A 86 -5.78 -31.49 -0.34
CA GLU A 86 -6.80 -30.51 -0.76
C GLU A 86 -6.26 -29.06 -0.73
N ASN A 87 -5.54 -28.68 0.32
CA ASN A 87 -4.89 -27.37 0.40
C ASN A 87 -3.87 -27.15 -0.72
N LEU A 88 -3.04 -28.17 -1.03
CA LEU A 88 -2.06 -28.09 -2.12
C LEU A 88 -2.74 -27.94 -3.48
N LEU A 89 -3.84 -28.66 -3.72
CA LEU A 89 -4.60 -28.54 -4.96
C LEU A 89 -5.20 -27.14 -5.12
N THR A 90 -5.76 -26.59 -4.05
CA THR A 90 -6.26 -25.22 -4.01
C THR A 90 -5.14 -24.20 -4.23
N GLU A 91 -3.95 -24.39 -3.62
CA GLU A 91 -2.76 -23.55 -3.85
C GLU A 91 -2.40 -23.53 -5.34
N ILE A 92 -2.32 -24.70 -5.99
CA ILE A 92 -1.99 -24.80 -7.43
C ILE A 92 -3.07 -24.15 -8.30
N GLU A 93 -4.36 -24.34 -7.99
CA GLU A 93 -5.47 -23.73 -8.72
C GLU A 93 -5.41 -22.20 -8.64
N ILE A 94 -5.24 -21.66 -7.43
CA ILE A 94 -5.09 -20.21 -7.21
C ILE A 94 -3.87 -19.71 -7.99
N LEU A 95 -2.71 -20.33 -7.81
CA LEU A 95 -1.46 -19.91 -8.44
C LEU A 95 -1.49 -19.93 -9.97
N LYS A 96 -2.29 -20.81 -10.59
CA LYS A 96 -2.50 -20.83 -12.06
C LYS A 96 -3.33 -19.65 -12.58
N THR A 97 -4.18 -19.06 -11.73
CA THR A 97 -5.10 -17.98 -12.13
C THR A 97 -4.59 -16.58 -11.78
N VAL A 98 -3.60 -16.48 -10.89
CA VAL A 98 -3.02 -15.21 -10.45
C VAL A 98 -1.79 -14.84 -11.28
N ARG A 99 -1.82 -13.65 -11.87
CA ARG A 99 -0.66 -13.06 -12.55
C ARG A 99 -0.63 -11.58 -12.23
N HIS A 100 0.31 -11.19 -11.38
CA HIS A 100 0.40 -9.85 -10.82
C HIS A 100 1.88 -9.51 -10.53
N PRO A 101 2.35 -8.25 -10.76
CA PRO A 101 3.74 -7.88 -10.50
C PRO A 101 4.19 -8.13 -9.05
N HIS A 102 3.26 -8.02 -8.10
CA HIS A 102 3.49 -8.18 -6.66
C HIS A 102 3.04 -9.54 -6.10
N ILE A 103 2.94 -10.57 -6.94
CA ILE A 103 2.69 -11.96 -6.52
C ILE A 103 3.74 -12.85 -7.21
N VAL A 104 4.31 -13.81 -6.48
CA VAL A 104 5.25 -14.79 -7.05
C VAL A 104 4.51 -15.64 -8.07
N GLN A 105 4.99 -15.62 -9.32
CA GLN A 105 4.35 -16.37 -10.40
C GLN A 105 4.68 -17.87 -10.31
N LEU A 106 3.66 -18.73 -10.44
CA LEU A 106 3.85 -20.13 -10.81
C LEU A 106 4.16 -20.22 -12.30
N LYS A 107 5.40 -20.60 -12.62
CA LYS A 107 5.88 -20.78 -14.00
C LYS A 107 5.47 -22.12 -14.57
N ASP A 108 5.60 -23.17 -13.77
CA ASP A 108 5.31 -24.54 -14.19
C ASP A 108 4.97 -25.41 -12.96
N PHE A 109 4.37 -26.57 -13.22
CA PHE A 109 3.99 -27.55 -12.22
C PHE A 109 4.28 -28.96 -12.75
N GLN A 110 5.08 -29.73 -12.00
CA GLN A 110 5.49 -31.09 -12.38
C GLN A 110 5.29 -32.06 -11.21
N TRP A 111 5.29 -33.35 -11.49
CA TRP A 111 5.22 -34.40 -10.47
C TRP A 111 5.92 -35.67 -10.95
N ASP A 112 6.36 -36.49 -10.00
CA ASP A 112 6.83 -37.86 -10.24
C ASP A 112 6.12 -38.83 -9.26
N ASN A 113 6.63 -40.05 -9.09
CA ASN A 113 6.01 -41.03 -8.20
C ASN A 113 6.06 -40.62 -6.72
N GLU A 114 7.04 -39.82 -6.30
CA GLU A 114 7.32 -39.52 -4.89
C GLU A 114 6.96 -38.08 -4.51
N ASN A 115 7.08 -37.13 -5.44
CA ASN A 115 7.08 -35.71 -5.16
C ASN A 115 6.24 -34.91 -6.16
N ILE A 116 5.82 -33.74 -5.68
CA ILE A 116 5.15 -32.70 -6.45
C ILE A 116 6.08 -31.47 -6.46
N TYR A 117 6.22 -30.82 -7.61
CA TYR A 117 7.15 -29.72 -7.85
C TYR A 117 6.42 -28.49 -8.35
N LEU A 118 6.43 -27.40 -7.57
CA LEU A 118 5.92 -26.11 -7.99
C LEU A 118 7.11 -25.25 -8.41
N ILE A 119 7.14 -24.87 -9.68
CA ILE A 119 8.24 -24.10 -10.28
C ILE A 119 7.85 -22.64 -10.24
N LEU A 120 8.48 -21.89 -9.36
CA LEU A 120 8.12 -20.51 -9.00
C LEU A 120 9.14 -19.52 -9.53
N GLU A 121 8.68 -18.29 -9.76
CA GLU A 121 9.53 -17.13 -10.02
C GLU A 121 10.62 -16.98 -8.94
N TRP A 122 11.85 -16.72 -9.37
CA TRP A 122 12.97 -16.47 -8.46
C TRP A 122 12.97 -15.02 -7.96
N CYS A 123 12.98 -14.85 -6.64
CA CYS A 123 13.09 -13.55 -5.96
C CYS A 123 14.46 -13.45 -5.27
N SER A 124 15.39 -12.70 -5.88
CA SER A 124 16.79 -12.69 -5.45
C SER A 124 17.09 -11.92 -4.17
N GLY A 125 16.14 -11.14 -3.65
CA GLY A 125 16.32 -10.26 -2.49
C GLY A 125 15.97 -10.89 -1.14
N GLY A 126 15.62 -12.19 -1.11
CA GLY A 126 15.18 -12.87 0.10
C GLY A 126 13.79 -12.41 0.57
N ASP A 127 13.50 -12.61 1.85
CA ASP A 127 12.22 -12.26 2.47
C ASP A 127 12.25 -10.91 3.22
N LEU A 128 11.07 -10.30 3.38
CA LEU A 128 10.88 -9.01 4.05
C LEU A 128 11.24 -9.08 5.54
N SER A 129 11.11 -10.25 6.18
CA SER A 129 11.49 -10.43 7.58
C SER A 129 13.00 -10.22 7.77
N ARG A 130 13.83 -10.82 6.91
CA ARG A 130 15.29 -10.59 6.89
C ARG A 130 15.62 -9.14 6.55
N PHE A 131 14.89 -8.54 5.62
CA PHE A 131 15.07 -7.13 5.25
C PHE A 131 14.82 -6.18 6.42
N ILE A 132 13.72 -6.33 7.15
CA ILE A 132 13.40 -5.52 8.35
C ILE A 132 14.45 -5.74 9.43
N ARG A 133 14.76 -7.00 9.79
CA ARG A 133 15.75 -7.32 10.83
C ARG A 133 17.13 -6.69 10.56
N SER A 134 17.59 -6.73 9.32
CA SER A 134 18.89 -6.14 8.93
C SER A 134 18.98 -4.63 9.15
N ARG A 135 17.82 -3.93 9.17
CA ARG A 135 17.71 -2.47 9.33
C ARG A 135 17.15 -2.05 10.68
N ARG A 136 16.73 -3.02 11.51
CA ARG A 136 16.00 -2.86 12.77
C ARG A 136 14.61 -2.26 12.61
N ILE A 137 14.48 -1.13 11.92
CA ILE A 137 13.22 -0.47 11.56
C ILE A 137 13.32 0.08 10.13
N LEU A 138 12.20 0.27 9.48
CA LEU A 138 12.12 0.93 8.18
C LEU A 138 11.63 2.37 8.35
N PRO A 139 12.27 3.35 7.69
CA PRO A 139 11.70 4.69 7.59
C PRO A 139 10.29 4.62 7.01
N GLU A 140 9.38 5.46 7.52
CA GLU A 140 7.97 5.46 7.12
C GLU A 140 7.78 5.52 5.59
N ARG A 141 8.61 6.30 4.90
CA ARG A 141 8.59 6.39 3.42
C ARG A 141 8.89 5.08 2.72
N VAL A 142 9.75 4.23 3.30
CA VAL A 142 10.02 2.89 2.79
C VAL A 142 8.85 1.97 3.10
N ALA A 143 8.35 2.02 4.34
CA ALA A 143 7.19 1.23 4.78
C ALA A 143 5.94 1.53 3.95
N ARG A 144 5.65 2.80 3.64
CA ARG A 144 4.54 3.23 2.78
C ARG A 144 4.63 2.63 1.38
N ARG A 145 5.81 2.65 0.75
CA ARG A 145 6.01 2.04 -0.59
C ARG A 145 5.81 0.53 -0.57
N PHE A 146 6.28 -0.14 0.48
CA PHE A 146 6.05 -1.57 0.66
C PHE A 146 4.57 -1.88 0.88
N LEU A 147 3.89 -1.08 1.70
CA LEU A 147 2.46 -1.19 1.93
C LEU A 147 1.64 -0.99 0.65
N GLN A 148 2.01 -0.02 -0.20
CA GLN A 148 1.39 0.17 -1.52
C GLN A 148 1.45 -1.09 -2.38
N GLN A 149 2.62 -1.73 -2.45
CA GLN A 149 2.80 -2.95 -3.24
C GLN A 149 2.00 -4.13 -2.68
N ILE A 150 1.93 -4.26 -1.36
CA ILE A 150 1.09 -5.26 -0.67
C ILE A 150 -0.39 -4.96 -0.94
N ALA A 151 -0.82 -3.72 -0.79
CA ALA A 151 -2.21 -3.30 -1.02
C ALA A 151 -2.64 -3.52 -2.48
N CYS A 152 -1.76 -3.23 -3.44
CA CYS A 152 -2.00 -3.50 -4.86
C CYS A 152 -2.21 -5.01 -5.13
N ALA A 153 -1.36 -5.88 -4.57
CA ALA A 153 -1.55 -7.32 -4.64
C ALA A 153 -2.86 -7.77 -3.97
N LEU A 154 -3.15 -7.22 -2.80
CA LEU A 154 -4.33 -7.59 -2.02
C LEU A 154 -5.63 -7.13 -2.69
N GLN A 155 -5.63 -5.98 -3.36
CA GLN A 155 -6.75 -5.53 -4.18
C GLN A 155 -7.03 -6.50 -5.32
N PHE A 156 -5.99 -6.93 -6.04
CA PHE A 156 -6.11 -7.92 -7.11
C PHE A 156 -6.70 -9.27 -6.63
N LEU A 157 -6.28 -9.73 -5.44
CA LEU A 157 -6.78 -10.96 -4.82
C LEU A 157 -8.23 -10.79 -4.33
N ASN A 158 -8.53 -9.70 -3.64
CA ASN A 158 -9.86 -9.39 -3.12
C ASN A 158 -10.91 -9.32 -4.24
N GLU A 159 -10.60 -8.70 -5.38
CA GLU A 159 -11.49 -8.69 -6.57
C GLU A 159 -11.81 -10.08 -7.13
N ARG A 160 -10.97 -11.08 -6.81
CA ARG A 160 -11.12 -12.48 -7.20
C ARG A 160 -11.65 -13.35 -6.08
N ASN A 161 -12.03 -12.76 -4.94
CA ASN A 161 -12.45 -13.46 -3.74
C ASN A 161 -11.38 -14.44 -3.27
N ILE A 162 -10.10 -14.05 -3.28
CA ILE A 162 -9.00 -14.88 -2.77
C ILE A 162 -8.47 -14.22 -1.50
N SER A 163 -8.47 -14.97 -0.40
CA SER A 163 -7.81 -14.58 0.85
C SER A 163 -6.53 -15.38 1.02
N HIS A 164 -5.46 -14.73 1.47
CA HIS A 164 -4.15 -15.38 1.63
C HIS A 164 -4.05 -16.15 2.95
N LEU A 165 -4.59 -15.61 4.05
CA LEU A 165 -4.72 -16.25 5.37
C LEU A 165 -3.39 -16.57 6.10
N ASP A 166 -2.24 -16.17 5.56
CA ASP A 166 -0.92 -16.31 6.20
C ASP A 166 0.04 -15.21 5.73
N LEU A 167 -0.46 -13.96 5.66
CA LEU A 167 0.38 -12.81 5.37
C LEU A 167 1.33 -12.56 6.54
N LYS A 168 2.63 -12.59 6.25
CA LYS A 168 3.71 -12.31 7.19
C LYS A 168 4.97 -11.93 6.41
N PRO A 169 5.96 -11.23 7.02
CA PRO A 169 7.15 -10.80 6.31
C PRO A 169 7.98 -11.94 5.69
N GLN A 170 7.90 -13.16 6.23
CA GLN A 170 8.57 -14.34 5.66
C GLN A 170 7.94 -14.80 4.33
N ASN A 171 6.65 -14.52 4.12
CA ASN A 171 5.89 -14.86 2.91
C ASN A 171 5.85 -13.69 1.90
N ILE A 172 6.67 -12.65 2.12
CA ILE A 172 6.78 -11.50 1.21
C ILE A 172 8.23 -11.43 0.74
N LEU A 173 8.46 -11.77 -0.52
CA LEU A 173 9.79 -11.83 -1.10
C LEU A 173 10.16 -10.55 -1.82
N LEU A 174 11.47 -10.29 -1.95
CA LEU A 174 12.02 -9.14 -2.65
C LEU A 174 12.67 -9.55 -3.97
N SER A 175 12.42 -8.77 -5.02
CA SER A 175 13.19 -8.76 -6.26
C SER A 175 13.62 -7.32 -6.53
N GLY A 176 14.85 -6.98 -6.11
CA GLY A 176 15.28 -5.58 -6.02
C GLY A 176 14.42 -4.81 -5.01
N SER A 177 13.70 -3.79 -5.47
CA SER A 177 12.76 -2.99 -4.66
C SER A 177 11.29 -3.41 -4.81
N VAL A 178 11.03 -4.53 -5.50
CA VAL A 178 9.69 -5.05 -5.75
C VAL A 178 9.38 -6.17 -4.74
N LEU A 179 8.32 -5.99 -3.96
CA LEU A 179 7.73 -6.99 -3.09
C LEU A 179 6.81 -7.91 -3.88
N LYS A 180 6.84 -9.19 -3.54
CA LYS A 180 6.00 -10.24 -4.11
C LYS A 180 5.44 -11.13 -3.01
N LEU A 181 4.11 -11.22 -2.92
CA LEU A 181 3.46 -12.18 -2.04
C LEU A 181 3.76 -13.62 -2.51
N ALA A 182 4.10 -14.48 -1.56
CA ALA A 182 4.49 -15.86 -1.79
C ALA A 182 3.77 -16.79 -0.81
N ASP A 183 3.84 -18.09 -1.09
CA ASP A 183 3.27 -19.18 -0.26
C ASP A 183 1.75 -19.09 -0.05
N PHE A 184 1.01 -19.57 -1.04
CA PHE A 184 -0.46 -19.62 -1.02
C PHE A 184 -0.99 -20.92 -0.40
N GLY A 185 -0.17 -21.65 0.37
CA GLY A 185 -0.54 -22.94 0.96
C GLY A 185 -1.74 -22.90 1.93
N PHE A 186 -2.06 -21.72 2.48
CA PHE A 186 -3.26 -21.50 3.29
C PHE A 186 -4.37 -20.74 2.56
N ALA A 187 -4.12 -20.24 1.35
CA ALA A 187 -5.04 -19.38 0.63
C ALA A 187 -6.34 -20.12 0.28
N GLN A 188 -7.45 -19.39 0.22
CA GLN A 188 -8.78 -19.91 -0.06
C GLN A 188 -9.56 -18.95 -0.95
N TYR A 189 -10.52 -19.49 -1.69
CA TYR A 189 -11.58 -18.67 -2.27
C TYR A 189 -12.60 -18.31 -1.17
N MET A 190 -12.76 -17.02 -0.89
CA MET A 190 -13.67 -16.49 0.13
C MET A 190 -14.43 -15.30 -0.45
N SER A 191 -15.72 -15.49 -0.73
CA SER A 191 -16.64 -14.41 -1.03
C SER A 191 -16.99 -13.61 0.23
N PRO A 192 -17.56 -12.39 0.10
CA PRO A 192 -17.89 -11.56 1.26
C PRO A 192 -18.88 -12.18 2.26
N TRP A 193 -19.55 -13.27 1.88
CA TRP A 193 -20.55 -13.98 2.69
C TRP A 193 -19.99 -15.26 3.31
N ASP A 194 -18.77 -15.65 2.93
CA ASP A 194 -18.15 -16.88 3.40
C ASP A 194 -17.44 -16.63 4.74
N GLU A 195 -17.64 -17.58 5.66
CA GLU A 195 -16.97 -17.62 6.95
C GLU A 195 -16.20 -18.93 7.08
N GLN A 196 -15.08 -18.89 7.80
CA GLN A 196 -14.22 -20.04 8.02
C GLN A 196 -13.94 -20.25 9.51
N SER A 197 -13.77 -21.51 9.92
CA SER A 197 -13.52 -21.88 11.32
C SER A 197 -12.19 -22.60 11.57
N ALA A 198 -11.57 -23.12 10.51
CA ALA A 198 -10.27 -23.76 10.59
C ALA A 198 -9.18 -22.74 10.97
N LEU A 199 -8.39 -23.04 11.99
CA LEU A 199 -7.26 -22.22 12.40
C LEU A 199 -6.14 -22.34 11.35
N ARG A 200 -5.73 -21.22 10.74
CA ARG A 200 -4.72 -21.13 9.70
C ARG A 200 -3.78 -19.95 9.98
N GLY A 201 -2.56 -20.04 9.46
CA GLY A 201 -1.59 -18.96 9.54
C GLY A 201 -0.64 -19.03 10.73
N SER A 202 0.11 -17.95 10.92
CA SER A 202 1.20 -17.86 11.90
C SER A 202 0.80 -17.03 13.11
N PRO A 203 0.86 -17.57 14.36
CA PRO A 203 0.23 -16.96 15.54
C PRO A 203 0.49 -15.46 15.80
N LEU A 204 1.69 -14.97 15.50
CA LEU A 204 2.05 -13.55 15.69
C LEU A 204 1.32 -12.58 14.73
N TYR A 205 0.81 -13.08 13.60
CA TYR A 205 0.17 -12.29 12.52
C TYR A 205 -1.32 -12.60 12.35
N MET A 206 -1.83 -13.58 13.10
CA MET A 206 -3.24 -13.97 13.05
C MET A 206 -4.12 -12.93 13.73
N ALA A 207 -5.29 -12.70 13.14
CA ALA A 207 -6.29 -11.82 13.72
C ALA A 207 -6.91 -12.44 15.00
N PRO A 208 -7.25 -11.63 16.02
CA PRO A 208 -7.75 -12.14 17.30
C PRO A 208 -8.99 -13.03 17.16
N GLU A 209 -9.90 -12.71 16.24
CA GLU A 209 -11.12 -13.48 16.00
C GLU A 209 -10.85 -14.92 15.51
N MET A 210 -9.73 -15.16 14.81
CA MET A 210 -9.35 -16.51 14.38
C MET A 210 -9.06 -17.42 15.57
N VAL A 211 -8.47 -16.85 16.62
CA VAL A 211 -8.06 -17.57 17.84
C VAL A 211 -9.20 -17.62 18.86
N CYS A 212 -9.87 -16.49 19.07
CA CYS A 212 -10.86 -16.32 20.13
C CYS A 212 -12.25 -16.86 19.74
N ARG A 213 -12.70 -16.59 18.51
CA ARG A 213 -14.07 -16.90 18.06
C ARG A 213 -14.15 -18.10 17.13
N ARG A 214 -13.05 -18.44 16.44
CA ARG A 214 -12.99 -19.51 15.42
C ARG A 214 -14.07 -19.37 14.34
N GLN A 215 -14.37 -18.12 14.00
CA GLN A 215 -15.26 -17.73 12.91
C GLN A 215 -14.74 -16.40 12.38
N TYR A 216 -14.34 -16.37 11.13
CA TYR A 216 -13.67 -15.22 10.52
C TYR A 216 -13.91 -15.15 9.01
N ASP A 217 -13.72 -13.96 8.45
CA ASP A 217 -13.82 -13.68 7.02
C ASP A 217 -12.50 -13.13 6.46
N ALA A 218 -12.50 -12.63 5.22
CA ALA A 218 -11.32 -12.12 4.55
C ALA A 218 -10.64 -10.92 5.26
N ARG A 219 -11.31 -10.21 6.18
CA ARG A 219 -10.74 -9.06 6.90
C ARG A 219 -9.59 -9.43 7.84
N VAL A 220 -9.34 -10.73 8.07
CA VAL A 220 -8.14 -11.20 8.78
C VAL A 220 -6.85 -10.83 8.05
N ASP A 221 -6.87 -10.75 6.72
CA ASP A 221 -5.69 -10.34 5.95
C ASP A 221 -5.34 -8.86 6.22
N LEU A 222 -6.34 -8.01 6.48
CA LEU A 222 -6.11 -6.59 6.85
C LEU A 222 -5.43 -6.46 8.22
N TRP A 223 -5.81 -7.31 9.18
CA TRP A 223 -5.11 -7.38 10.46
C TRP A 223 -3.63 -7.75 10.26
N SER A 224 -3.37 -8.81 9.49
CA SER A 224 -2.00 -9.25 9.20
C SER A 224 -1.18 -8.15 8.51
N VAL A 225 -1.78 -7.38 7.59
CA VAL A 225 -1.15 -6.19 6.99
C VAL A 225 -0.83 -5.13 8.04
N GLY A 226 -1.73 -4.86 8.99
CA GLY A 226 -1.48 -3.97 10.12
C GLY A 226 -0.29 -4.42 10.97
N VAL A 227 -0.19 -5.72 11.26
CA VAL A 227 0.94 -6.29 12.00
C VAL A 227 2.25 -6.13 11.23
N ILE A 228 2.25 -6.37 9.91
CA ILE A 228 3.42 -6.20 9.05
C ILE A 228 3.87 -4.72 9.03
N LEU A 229 2.93 -3.78 8.92
CA LEU A 229 3.23 -2.35 8.96
C LEU A 229 3.80 -1.93 10.32
N TYR A 230 3.23 -2.43 11.41
CA TYR A 230 3.73 -2.21 12.77
C TYR A 230 5.18 -2.72 12.90
N GLU A 231 5.43 -3.97 12.50
CA GLU A 231 6.77 -4.57 12.55
C GLU A 231 7.78 -3.80 11.68
N ALA A 232 7.36 -3.33 10.50
CA ALA A 232 8.22 -2.51 9.66
C ALA A 232 8.62 -1.19 10.33
N LEU A 233 7.69 -0.53 11.03
CA LEU A 233 7.93 0.78 11.65
C LEU A 233 8.64 0.69 13.01
N PHE A 234 8.38 -0.36 13.78
CA PHE A 234 8.83 -0.48 15.17
C PHE A 234 9.78 -1.67 15.42
N GLY A 235 10.02 -2.48 14.39
CA GLY A 235 11.04 -3.54 14.37
C GLY A 235 10.59 -4.88 14.94
N GLN A 236 9.44 -4.94 15.58
CA GLN A 236 8.84 -6.16 16.13
C GLN A 236 7.31 -6.12 16.00
N PRO A 237 6.63 -7.28 15.87
CA PRO A 237 5.17 -7.36 15.92
C PRO A 237 4.61 -6.82 17.26
N PRO A 238 3.36 -6.30 17.29
CA PRO A 238 2.76 -5.73 18.49
C PRO A 238 2.58 -6.77 19.61
N PHE A 239 2.43 -8.04 19.25
CA PHE A 239 2.30 -9.15 20.19
C PHE A 239 3.57 -10.00 20.31
N ALA A 240 4.75 -9.45 20.02
CA ALA A 240 6.00 -10.14 20.30
C ALA A 240 6.04 -10.60 21.77
N SER A 241 6.29 -11.89 21.98
CA SER A 241 6.20 -12.56 23.28
C SER A 241 7.30 -13.60 23.43
N ARG A 242 7.68 -13.91 24.68
CA ARG A 242 8.70 -14.92 25.01
C ARG A 242 8.13 -16.33 25.10
N SER A 243 6.81 -16.46 25.20
CA SER A 243 6.10 -17.75 25.28
C SER A 243 4.77 -17.72 24.53
N TYR A 244 4.28 -18.91 24.16
CA TYR A 244 2.94 -19.05 23.57
C TYR A 244 1.82 -18.63 24.51
N ALA A 245 1.96 -18.87 25.82
CA ALA A 245 0.96 -18.45 26.81
C ALA A 245 0.85 -16.92 26.88
N GLU A 246 1.98 -16.20 26.89
CA GLU A 246 2.01 -14.74 26.87
C GLU A 246 1.43 -14.18 25.54
N LEU A 247 1.73 -14.83 24.41
CA LEU A 247 1.13 -14.47 23.13
C LEU A 247 -0.40 -14.64 23.15
N GLU A 248 -0.88 -15.78 23.63
CA GLU A 248 -2.29 -16.07 23.74
C GLU A 248 -3.02 -15.07 24.65
N GLU A 249 -2.42 -14.70 25.79
CA GLU A 249 -2.94 -13.67 26.70
C GLU A 249 -3.09 -12.32 25.99
N LYS A 250 -2.07 -11.87 25.24
CA LYS A 250 -2.13 -10.62 24.47
C LYS A 250 -3.19 -10.66 23.36
N ILE A 251 -3.35 -11.80 22.69
CA ILE A 251 -4.37 -12.00 21.66
C ILE A 251 -5.77 -11.92 22.27
N ARG A 252 -6.00 -12.57 23.42
CA ARG A 252 -7.29 -12.62 24.12
C ARG A 252 -7.64 -11.32 24.86
N SER A 253 -6.68 -10.43 25.09
CA SER A 253 -6.91 -9.14 25.73
C SER A 253 -7.81 -8.24 24.88
N ASP A 254 -8.70 -7.47 25.53
CA ASP A 254 -9.50 -6.43 24.88
C ASP A 254 -8.75 -5.08 24.78
N ARG A 255 -7.51 -4.99 25.27
CA ARG A 255 -6.74 -3.74 25.24
C ARG A 255 -6.39 -3.37 23.80
N PRO A 256 -6.64 -2.11 23.37
CA PRO A 256 -6.24 -1.65 22.05
C PRO A 256 -4.72 -1.68 21.90
N ILE A 257 -4.25 -1.85 20.66
CA ILE A 257 -2.82 -1.75 20.37
C ILE A 257 -2.45 -0.27 20.34
N GLU A 258 -1.62 0.15 21.29
CA GLU A 258 -1.12 1.52 21.36
C GLU A 258 0.19 1.67 20.57
N LEU A 259 0.31 2.79 19.86
CA LEU A 259 1.57 3.18 19.22
C LEU A 259 2.54 3.70 20.29
N PRO A 260 3.86 3.44 20.17
CA PRO A 260 4.83 4.02 21.09
C PRO A 260 4.69 5.56 21.15
N VAL A 261 4.68 6.15 22.34
CA VAL A 261 4.52 7.61 22.52
C VAL A 261 5.61 8.40 21.77
N SER A 262 6.81 7.83 21.69
CA SER A 262 7.95 8.40 20.97
C SER A 262 7.93 8.14 19.45
N ALA A 263 6.94 7.40 18.92
CA ALA A 263 6.84 7.12 17.50
C ALA A 263 6.73 8.45 16.74
N ARG A 264 7.64 8.68 15.78
CA ARG A 264 7.59 9.82 14.87
C ARG A 264 7.02 9.34 13.54
N VAL A 265 5.70 9.19 13.49
CA VAL A 265 4.96 8.82 12.28
C VAL A 265 3.96 9.92 11.87
N SER A 266 3.66 10.02 10.58
CA SER A 266 2.72 11.00 10.01
C SER A 266 1.30 10.85 10.54
N ARG A 267 0.48 11.91 10.39
CA ARG A 267 -0.95 11.89 10.75
C ARG A 267 -1.68 10.73 10.05
N ASP A 268 -1.45 10.55 8.75
CA ASP A 268 -2.07 9.47 7.97
C ASP A 268 -1.65 8.07 8.43
N CYS A 269 -0.38 7.89 8.83
CA CYS A 269 0.07 6.61 9.39
C CYS A 269 -0.58 6.33 10.76
N ARG A 270 -0.75 7.36 11.60
CA ARG A 270 -1.43 7.25 12.89
C ARG A 270 -2.91 6.99 12.76
N ASP A 271 -3.54 7.41 11.66
CA ASP A 271 -4.93 7.05 11.36
C ASP A 271 -5.03 5.60 10.88
N LEU A 272 -4.22 5.21 9.88
CA LEU A 272 -4.37 3.90 9.24
C LEU A 272 -4.07 2.74 10.19
N LEU A 273 -2.95 2.82 10.90
CA LEU A 273 -2.39 1.65 11.59
C LEU A 273 -3.31 1.13 12.70
N PRO A 274 -3.90 1.96 13.58
CA PRO A 274 -4.91 1.51 14.54
C PRO A 274 -6.16 0.94 13.89
N ARG A 275 -6.61 1.48 12.74
CA ARG A 275 -7.82 1.00 12.04
C ARG A 275 -7.62 -0.37 11.39
N LEU A 276 -6.39 -0.73 11.00
CA LEU A 276 -6.02 -2.09 10.58
C LEU A 276 -5.94 -3.05 11.78
N LEU A 277 -5.40 -2.56 12.90
CA LEU A 277 -5.19 -3.28 14.15
C LEU A 277 -6.39 -3.20 15.11
N GLU A 278 -7.57 -2.90 14.58
CA GLU A 278 -8.84 -2.96 15.30
C GLU A 278 -9.22 -4.43 15.53
N ARG A 279 -9.51 -4.76 16.80
CA ARG A 279 -9.73 -6.14 17.23
C ARG A 279 -11.09 -6.64 16.79
N ASP A 280 -12.12 -5.79 16.81
CA ASP A 280 -13.43 -6.15 16.30
C ASP A 280 -13.43 -6.08 14.76
N PRO A 281 -13.56 -7.22 14.04
CA PRO A 281 -13.63 -7.18 12.58
C PRO A 281 -14.78 -6.30 12.07
N GLY A 282 -15.87 -6.13 12.85
CA GLY A 282 -17.02 -5.29 12.52
C GLY A 282 -16.71 -3.80 12.39
N THR A 283 -15.73 -3.30 13.14
CA THR A 283 -15.30 -1.88 13.12
C THR A 283 -13.93 -1.69 12.46
N ARG A 284 -13.20 -2.78 12.21
CA ARG A 284 -11.94 -2.76 11.44
C ARG A 284 -12.16 -2.13 10.05
N ILE A 285 -11.15 -1.38 9.59
CA ILE A 285 -11.19 -0.75 8.26
C ILE A 285 -11.56 -1.78 7.18
N THR A 286 -12.45 -1.39 6.28
CA THR A 286 -12.87 -2.25 5.17
C THR A 286 -11.85 -2.22 4.03
N PHE A 287 -11.83 -3.25 3.17
CA PHE A 287 -10.96 -3.27 1.99
C PHE A 287 -11.07 -2.01 1.12
N PRO A 288 -12.26 -1.52 0.73
CA PRO A 288 -12.37 -0.29 -0.06
C PRO A 288 -11.75 0.92 0.64
N GLN A 289 -12.01 1.08 1.95
CA GLN A 289 -11.45 2.19 2.73
C GLN A 289 -9.92 2.07 2.87
N PHE A 290 -9.39 0.85 3.00
CA PHE A 290 -7.96 0.61 3.05
C PHE A 290 -7.29 0.99 1.72
N PHE A 291 -7.83 0.54 0.58
CA PHE A 291 -7.28 0.84 -0.74
C PHE A 291 -7.34 2.33 -1.09
N SER A 292 -8.34 3.06 -0.60
CA SER A 292 -8.49 4.51 -0.79
C SER A 292 -7.86 5.35 0.32
N HIS A 293 -7.15 4.74 1.28
CA HIS A 293 -6.61 5.47 2.42
C HIS A 293 -5.46 6.39 2.01
N ALA A 294 -5.41 7.63 2.53
CA ALA A 294 -4.41 8.64 2.17
C ALA A 294 -2.95 8.18 2.40
N PHE A 295 -2.72 7.39 3.46
CA PHE A 295 -1.41 6.76 3.68
C PHE A 295 -1.04 5.72 2.62
N VAL A 296 -2.00 4.93 2.12
CA VAL A 296 -1.74 3.88 1.12
C VAL A 296 -1.58 4.52 -0.24
N ASP A 297 -2.53 5.35 -0.67
CA ASP A 297 -2.43 6.14 -1.88
C ASP A 297 -2.10 5.30 -3.13
N LEU A 298 -3.01 4.37 -3.47
CA LEU A 298 -2.88 3.56 -4.68
C LEU A 298 -3.07 4.38 -5.97
N GLU A 299 -3.73 5.54 -5.90
CA GLU A 299 -3.97 6.42 -7.04
C GLU A 299 -2.66 6.93 -7.66
N HIS A 300 -1.71 7.34 -6.80
CA HIS A 300 -0.40 7.84 -7.25
C HIS A 300 0.66 6.74 -7.37
N MET A 301 0.28 5.47 -7.17
CA MET A 301 1.20 4.36 -7.40
C MET A 301 1.58 4.31 -8.90
N PRO A 302 2.89 4.25 -9.24
CA PRO A 302 3.32 4.27 -10.64
C PRO A 302 2.81 3.08 -11.45
N SER A 303 2.10 3.39 -12.52
CA SER A 303 1.52 2.47 -13.49
C SER A 303 1.44 3.16 -14.84
N SER A 304 1.15 2.41 -15.90
CA SER A 304 0.97 3.02 -17.23
C SER A 304 -0.17 4.04 -17.25
N GLU A 305 -1.21 3.82 -16.45
CA GLU A 305 -2.37 4.71 -16.35
C GLU A 305 -2.02 5.97 -15.57
N SER A 306 -1.39 5.85 -14.40
CA SER A 306 -1.02 7.00 -13.57
C SER A 306 0.00 7.90 -14.27
N LEU A 307 0.97 7.33 -14.99
CA LEU A 307 1.89 8.10 -15.83
C LEU A 307 1.19 8.77 -17.03
N GLY A 308 0.15 8.16 -17.58
CA GLY A 308 -0.70 8.77 -18.59
C GLY A 308 -1.43 10.00 -18.05
N LYS A 309 -2.05 9.88 -16.87
CA LYS A 309 -2.71 10.99 -16.15
C LYS A 309 -1.73 12.11 -15.83
N ALA A 310 -0.55 11.78 -15.31
CA ALA A 310 0.50 12.75 -15.01
C ALA A 310 0.90 13.59 -16.23
N LYS A 311 1.10 12.94 -17.38
CA LYS A 311 1.41 13.63 -18.64
C LYS A 311 0.28 14.54 -19.09
N ALA A 312 -0.97 14.08 -19.01
CA ALA A 312 -2.13 14.89 -19.37
C ALA A 312 -2.26 16.13 -18.49
N LEU A 313 -2.03 16.00 -17.17
CA LEU A 313 -2.03 17.11 -16.23
C LEU A 313 -0.95 18.14 -16.55
N VAL A 314 0.29 17.72 -16.84
CA VAL A 314 1.35 18.66 -17.23
C VAL A 314 1.04 19.38 -18.54
N LEU A 315 0.49 18.69 -19.53
CA LEU A 315 0.13 19.32 -20.80
C LEU A 315 -0.92 20.43 -20.57
N GLN A 316 -1.92 20.17 -19.72
CA GLN A 316 -2.90 21.18 -19.33
C GLN A 316 -2.26 22.30 -18.50
N ALA A 317 -1.34 21.98 -17.58
CA ALA A 317 -0.63 22.96 -16.76
C ALA A 317 0.15 23.95 -17.65
N VAL A 318 0.90 23.44 -18.62
CA VAL A 318 1.65 24.25 -19.59
C VAL A 318 0.73 25.14 -20.41
N GLN A 319 -0.43 24.62 -20.85
CA GLN A 319 -1.40 25.42 -21.59
C GLN A 319 -1.96 26.56 -20.74
N LYS A 320 -2.34 26.29 -19.49
CA LYS A 320 -2.86 27.30 -18.55
C LYS A 320 -1.81 28.34 -18.17
N ASP A 321 -0.57 27.92 -18.05
CA ASP A 321 0.57 28.79 -17.80
C ASP A 321 0.74 29.79 -18.98
N GLN A 322 0.67 29.29 -20.22
CA GLN A 322 0.74 30.11 -21.43
C GLN A 322 -0.43 31.08 -21.60
N THR A 323 -1.64 30.71 -21.15
CA THR A 323 -2.81 31.62 -21.19
C THR A 323 -2.83 32.62 -20.03
N GLY A 324 -1.85 32.57 -19.11
CA GLY A 324 -1.76 33.47 -17.96
C GLY A 324 -2.66 33.08 -16.79
N GLU A 325 -3.31 31.91 -16.83
CA GLU A 325 -4.13 31.36 -15.74
C GLU A 325 -3.24 30.73 -14.66
N ARG A 326 -2.43 31.56 -13.99
CA ARG A 326 -1.33 31.14 -13.10
C ARG A 326 -1.75 30.20 -11.97
N ALA A 327 -2.86 30.50 -11.28
CA ALA A 327 -3.36 29.67 -10.18
C ALA A 327 -3.79 28.27 -10.66
N ALA A 328 -4.50 28.21 -11.79
CA ALA A 328 -4.90 26.93 -12.39
C ALA A 328 -3.67 26.14 -12.88
N ALA A 329 -2.70 26.82 -13.48
CA ALA A 329 -1.44 26.20 -13.90
C ALA A 329 -0.66 25.62 -12.71
N LEU A 330 -0.53 26.37 -11.62
CA LEU A 330 0.12 25.94 -10.38
C LEU A 330 -0.54 24.67 -9.84
N SER A 331 -1.87 24.69 -9.70
CA SER A 331 -2.64 23.54 -9.21
C SER A 331 -2.44 22.28 -10.06
N LEU A 332 -2.42 22.42 -11.38
CA LEU A 332 -2.18 21.32 -12.32
C LEU A 332 -0.74 20.80 -12.28
N TYR A 333 0.26 21.68 -12.11
CA TYR A 333 1.65 21.25 -11.90
C TYR A 333 1.80 20.48 -10.59
N CYS A 334 1.24 20.98 -9.48
CA CYS A 334 1.22 20.30 -8.19
C CYS A 334 0.57 18.92 -8.31
N SER A 335 -0.61 18.86 -8.93
CA SER A 335 -1.34 17.59 -9.16
C SER A 335 -0.52 16.62 -10.01
N ALA A 336 0.16 17.08 -11.06
CA ALA A 336 1.00 16.20 -11.86
C ALA A 336 2.23 15.67 -11.10
N LEU A 337 2.81 16.49 -10.23
CA LEU A 337 3.97 16.12 -9.41
C LEU A 337 3.64 15.01 -8.42
N GLU A 338 2.40 14.95 -7.90
CA GLU A 338 1.92 13.84 -7.06
C GLU A 338 2.07 12.47 -7.75
N TYR A 339 1.98 12.42 -9.09
CA TYR A 339 2.20 11.20 -9.87
C TYR A 339 3.66 10.99 -10.29
N PHE A 340 4.36 12.05 -10.68
CA PHE A 340 5.72 11.91 -11.20
C PHE A 340 6.76 11.64 -10.12
N VAL A 341 6.56 12.16 -8.90
CA VAL A 341 7.51 11.97 -7.79
C VAL A 341 7.60 10.49 -7.37
N PRO A 342 6.47 9.78 -7.10
CA PRO A 342 6.52 8.34 -6.85
C PRO A 342 7.15 7.55 -8.00
N ALA A 343 6.94 7.96 -9.25
CA ALA A 343 7.46 7.27 -10.43
C ALA A 343 9.00 7.22 -10.48
N ILE A 344 9.70 8.20 -9.94
CA ILE A 344 11.17 8.18 -9.81
C ILE A 344 11.65 6.96 -9.01
N HIS A 345 10.90 6.57 -7.98
CA HIS A 345 11.30 5.50 -7.09
C HIS A 345 11.05 4.11 -7.66
N TYR A 346 10.06 3.97 -8.55
CA TYR A 346 9.73 2.71 -9.22
C TYR A 346 10.51 2.50 -10.51
N GLU A 347 11.06 3.56 -11.12
CA GLU A 347 11.91 3.42 -12.29
C GLU A 347 13.22 2.71 -11.92
N THR A 348 13.46 1.60 -12.61
CA THR A 348 14.61 0.72 -12.39
C THR A 348 15.74 1.01 -13.36
N ASP A 349 15.41 1.54 -14.55
CA ASP A 349 16.40 1.95 -15.53
C ASP A 349 17.06 3.27 -15.11
N ARG A 350 18.38 3.24 -14.99
CA ARG A 350 19.16 4.38 -14.47
C ARG A 350 19.03 5.61 -15.36
N GLN A 351 18.98 5.45 -16.68
CA GLN A 351 18.92 6.57 -17.61
C GLN A 351 17.52 7.21 -17.60
N ARG A 352 16.47 6.39 -17.65
CA ARG A 352 15.08 6.86 -17.55
C ARG A 352 14.80 7.52 -16.21
N LYS A 353 15.34 6.96 -15.12
CA LYS A 353 15.22 7.54 -13.79
C LYS A 353 15.83 8.93 -13.72
N GLU A 354 17.02 9.12 -14.27
CA GLU A 354 17.67 10.43 -14.29
C GLU A 354 16.94 11.43 -15.19
N ALA A 355 16.48 11.00 -16.36
CA ALA A 355 15.66 11.84 -17.24
C ALA A 355 14.34 12.27 -16.55
N LEU A 356 13.69 11.34 -15.84
CA LEU A 356 12.48 11.63 -15.08
C LEU A 356 12.75 12.60 -13.93
N ARG A 357 13.85 12.42 -13.19
CA ARG A 357 14.27 13.36 -12.14
C ARG A 357 14.52 14.77 -12.68
N GLN A 358 15.19 14.89 -13.81
CA GLN A 358 15.42 16.19 -14.46
C GLN A 358 14.10 16.86 -14.84
N LYS A 359 13.13 16.10 -15.38
CA LYS A 359 11.81 16.62 -15.70
C LYS A 359 11.03 17.05 -14.46
N VAL A 360 11.04 16.24 -13.40
CA VAL A 360 10.40 16.60 -12.12
C VAL A 360 11.01 17.88 -11.55
N LYS A 361 12.35 18.03 -11.58
CA LYS A 361 13.01 19.27 -11.15
C LYS A 361 12.55 20.49 -11.96
N GLN A 362 12.38 20.36 -13.27
CA GLN A 362 11.86 21.43 -14.13
C GLN A 362 10.44 21.83 -13.73
N TYR A 363 9.56 20.84 -13.51
CA TYR A 363 8.17 21.10 -13.10
C TYR A 363 8.08 21.71 -11.70
N VAL A 364 8.91 21.24 -10.75
CA VAL A 364 9.00 21.83 -9.40
C VAL A 364 9.45 23.29 -9.47
N SER A 365 10.54 23.57 -10.20
CA SER A 365 11.04 24.94 -10.37
C SER A 365 9.98 25.87 -10.97
N ARG A 366 9.25 25.41 -12.00
CA ARG A 366 8.19 26.21 -12.62
C ARG A 366 7.01 26.42 -11.68
N ALA A 367 6.62 25.42 -10.91
CA ALA A 367 5.58 25.55 -9.90
C ALA A 367 5.98 26.53 -8.79
N GLU A 368 7.25 26.57 -8.37
CA GLU A 368 7.74 27.56 -7.41
C GLU A 368 7.69 29.00 -7.94
N GLU A 369 8.07 29.20 -9.21
CA GLU A 369 7.92 30.50 -9.88
C GLU A 369 6.46 30.94 -9.93
N LEU A 370 5.55 30.05 -10.36
CA LEU A 370 4.12 30.32 -10.40
C LEU A 370 3.55 30.60 -9.01
N LYS A 371 4.00 29.87 -7.98
CA LYS A 371 3.63 30.12 -6.58
C LYS A 371 4.01 31.54 -6.16
N ALA A 372 5.23 31.99 -6.44
CA ALA A 372 5.66 33.35 -6.10
C ALA A 372 4.79 34.42 -6.78
N LEU A 373 4.44 34.19 -8.06
CA LEU A 373 3.55 35.09 -8.80
C LEU A 373 2.13 35.11 -8.23
N VAL A 374 1.54 33.94 -7.97
CA VAL A 374 0.20 33.81 -7.37
C VAL A 374 0.16 34.46 -5.98
N ALA A 375 1.21 34.30 -5.17
CA ALA A 375 1.32 34.96 -3.87
C ALA A 375 1.26 36.49 -3.99
N SER A 376 1.93 37.05 -5.01
CA SER A 376 1.92 38.50 -5.27
C SER A 376 0.55 38.99 -5.72
N ASP A 377 -0.12 38.28 -6.63
CA ASP A 377 -1.47 38.61 -7.11
C ASP A 377 -2.48 38.54 -5.95
N ASN A 378 -2.35 37.54 -5.08
CA ASN A 378 -3.21 37.32 -3.92
C ASN A 378 -3.03 38.41 -2.84
N ARG A 379 -1.79 38.82 -2.54
CA ARG A 379 -1.53 39.89 -1.55
C ARG A 379 -2.28 41.17 -1.88
N ILE A 380 -2.19 41.61 -3.14
CA ILE A 380 -2.88 42.83 -3.62
C ILE A 380 -4.39 42.67 -3.44
N SER A 381 -4.95 41.52 -3.82
CA SER A 381 -6.39 41.26 -3.69
C SER A 381 -6.88 41.15 -2.24
N PHE A 382 -6.02 40.76 -1.29
CA PHE A 382 -6.44 40.58 0.11
C PHE A 382 -6.39 41.87 0.93
N GLU A 383 -5.47 42.78 0.64
CA GLU A 383 -5.42 44.10 1.29
C GLU A 383 -6.72 44.89 1.07
N GLU A 384 -7.27 44.85 -0.14
CA GLU A 384 -8.55 45.48 -0.48
C GLU A 384 -9.75 44.85 0.27
N ARG A 385 -9.66 43.55 0.62
CA ARG A 385 -10.75 42.79 1.25
C ARG A 385 -10.75 42.84 2.77
N SER A 386 -9.64 43.22 3.41
CA SER A 386 -9.59 43.42 4.87
C SER A 386 -10.68 44.41 5.32
N SER A 387 -10.89 45.48 4.54
CA SER A 387 -11.95 46.46 4.76
C SER A 387 -13.37 45.85 4.72
N ALA A 388 -13.61 44.88 3.84
CA ALA A 388 -14.92 44.26 3.68
C ALA A 388 -15.27 43.30 4.84
N ARG A 389 -14.27 42.63 5.41
CA ARG A 389 -14.45 41.73 6.57
C ARG A 389 -14.85 42.49 7.83
N ASP A 390 -14.29 43.68 8.05
CA ASP A 390 -14.64 44.52 9.20
C ASP A 390 -16.10 45.01 9.12
N ILE A 391 -16.55 45.38 7.93
CA ILE A 391 -17.96 45.72 7.66
C ILE A 391 -18.84 44.49 7.93
N LEU A 392 -18.44 43.31 7.46
CA LEU A 392 -19.19 42.07 7.68
C LEU A 392 -19.30 41.70 9.17
N ARG A 393 -18.23 41.90 9.95
CA ARG A 393 -18.25 41.76 11.41
C ARG A 393 -19.27 42.71 12.05
N GLU A 394 -19.27 43.98 11.66
CA GLU A 394 -20.21 44.96 12.18
C GLU A 394 -21.67 44.59 11.85
N MET A 395 -21.93 44.11 10.64
CA MET A 395 -23.25 43.64 10.20
C MET A 395 -23.70 42.31 10.82
N SER A 396 -22.83 41.64 11.58
CA SER A 396 -23.07 40.30 12.15
C SER A 396 -23.04 40.28 13.67
N ARG A 397 -23.15 41.45 14.33
CA ARG A 397 -23.13 41.58 15.80
C ARG A 397 -24.18 40.72 16.52
N ASP A 398 -25.28 40.44 15.84
CA ASP A 398 -26.41 39.63 16.31
C ASP A 398 -26.24 38.12 16.08
N GLN A 399 -25.16 37.68 15.42
CA GLN A 399 -24.88 36.28 15.09
C GLN A 399 -23.56 35.79 15.71
N PRO A 400 -23.58 35.30 16.96
CA PRO A 400 -22.36 34.92 17.69
C PRO A 400 -21.53 33.84 16.99
N ARG A 401 -22.19 32.89 16.31
CA ARG A 401 -21.49 31.83 15.55
C ARG A 401 -20.74 32.39 14.35
N LEU A 402 -21.33 33.32 13.61
CA LEU A 402 -20.68 33.95 12.47
C LEU A 402 -19.50 34.83 12.91
N LEU A 403 -19.64 35.53 14.05
CA LEU A 403 -18.51 36.27 14.64
C LEU A 403 -17.36 35.34 15.03
N ALA A 404 -17.64 34.24 15.73
CA ALA A 404 -16.62 33.25 16.06
C ALA A 404 -15.92 32.70 14.81
N ALA A 405 -16.67 32.44 13.74
CA ALA A 405 -16.10 32.03 12.45
C ALA A 405 -15.19 33.11 11.83
N LEU A 406 -15.59 34.38 11.88
CA LEU A 406 -14.77 35.52 11.40
C LEU A 406 -13.49 35.71 12.23
N ASP A 407 -13.55 35.41 13.53
CA ASP A 407 -12.41 35.47 14.42
C ASP A 407 -11.43 34.32 14.17
N LEU A 408 -11.94 33.10 13.95
CA LEU A 408 -11.13 31.96 13.49
C LEU A 408 -10.46 32.25 12.14
N ALA A 409 -11.18 32.85 11.19
CA ALA A 409 -10.60 33.28 9.91
C ALA A 409 -9.46 34.28 10.12
N SER A 410 -9.65 35.25 11.00
CA SER A 410 -8.63 36.27 11.29
C SER A 410 -7.39 35.66 11.96
N ALA A 411 -7.58 34.69 12.87
CA ALA A 411 -6.48 33.96 13.49
C ALA A 411 -5.70 33.11 12.46
N ALA A 412 -6.41 32.43 11.55
CA ALA A 412 -5.79 31.66 10.46
C ALA A 412 -4.94 32.55 9.54
N ILE A 413 -5.49 33.71 9.17
CA ILE A 413 -4.82 34.71 8.32
C ILE A 413 -3.56 35.24 9.01
N ALA A 414 -3.64 35.59 10.29
CA ALA A 414 -2.50 36.09 11.05
C ALA A 414 -1.38 35.04 11.13
N LYS A 415 -1.73 33.77 11.39
CA LYS A 415 -0.76 32.65 11.38
C LYS A 415 -0.09 32.47 10.02
N GLU A 416 -0.89 32.46 8.95
CA GLU A 416 -0.37 32.36 7.57
C GLU A 416 0.60 33.53 7.25
N GLU A 417 0.25 34.75 7.65
CA GLU A 417 1.08 35.94 7.42
C GLU A 417 2.37 35.96 8.25
N MET A 418 2.38 35.31 9.41
CA MET A 418 3.58 35.01 10.19
C MET A 418 4.43 33.87 9.59
N GLY A 419 3.97 33.24 8.50
CA GLY A 419 4.66 32.15 7.83
C GLY A 419 4.40 30.76 8.43
N GLU A 420 3.43 30.64 9.35
CA GLU A 420 2.98 29.37 9.91
C GLU A 420 2.13 28.61 8.87
N GLU A 421 2.79 28.04 7.87
CA GLU A 421 2.16 27.21 6.83
C GLU A 421 2.03 25.74 7.28
N ASP A 422 1.18 25.48 8.27
CA ASP A 422 0.98 24.15 8.87
C ASP A 422 -0.48 23.67 8.87
N TYR A 423 -0.68 22.43 9.30
CA TYR A 423 -2.01 21.82 9.37
C TYR A 423 -2.93 22.52 10.36
N ASP A 424 -2.39 23.06 11.46
CA ASP A 424 -3.21 23.72 12.47
C ASP A 424 -3.80 25.03 11.91
N THR A 425 -3.03 25.74 11.08
CA THR A 425 -3.51 26.90 10.34
C THR A 425 -4.56 26.52 9.29
N LEU A 426 -4.39 25.41 8.58
CA LEU A 426 -5.39 24.89 7.64
C LEU A 426 -6.69 24.46 8.35
N ASP A 427 -6.58 23.86 9.53
CA ASP A 427 -7.73 23.44 10.34
C ASP A 427 -8.57 24.65 10.80
N LEU A 428 -7.92 25.77 11.15
CA LEU A 428 -8.62 27.03 11.47
C LEU A 428 -9.41 27.56 10.26
N TYR A 429 -8.81 27.53 9.05
CA TYR A 429 -9.53 27.88 7.83
C TYR A 429 -10.74 26.99 7.58
N GLN A 430 -10.59 25.67 7.73
CA GLN A 430 -11.68 24.71 7.51
C GLN A 430 -12.83 24.90 8.50
N GLN A 431 -12.53 25.08 9.79
CA GLN A 431 -13.55 25.34 10.82
C GLN A 431 -14.31 26.64 10.55
N SER A 432 -13.59 27.71 10.22
CA SER A 432 -14.18 29.00 9.86
C SER A 432 -15.09 28.88 8.63
N LEU A 433 -14.61 28.26 7.56
CA LEU A 433 -15.38 28.05 6.33
C LEU A 433 -16.64 27.21 6.56
N GLY A 434 -16.56 26.16 7.39
CA GLY A 434 -17.70 25.32 7.73
C GLY A 434 -18.85 26.11 8.34
N GLU A 435 -18.56 26.94 9.35
CA GLU A 435 -19.57 27.79 10.00
C GLU A 435 -20.08 28.91 9.07
N MET A 436 -19.21 29.52 8.26
CA MET A 436 -19.61 30.56 7.31
C MET A 436 -20.50 30.03 6.19
N LEU A 437 -20.26 28.82 5.67
CA LEU A 437 -21.11 28.18 4.66
C LEU A 437 -22.52 27.90 5.20
N LEU A 438 -22.63 27.47 6.46
CA LEU A 438 -23.92 27.31 7.14
C LEU A 438 -24.64 28.65 7.30
N ALA A 439 -23.93 29.71 7.70
CA ALA A 439 -24.49 31.06 7.80
C ALA A 439 -24.95 31.58 6.43
N LEU A 440 -24.18 31.35 5.36
CA LEU A 440 -24.54 31.74 4.00
C LEU A 440 -25.81 31.02 3.52
N ALA A 441 -26.01 29.75 3.89
CA ALA A 441 -27.22 29.02 3.55
C ALA A 441 -28.47 29.62 4.22
N ALA A 442 -28.33 30.19 5.42
CA ALA A 442 -29.42 30.79 6.19
C ALA A 442 -29.65 32.29 5.93
N GLU A 443 -28.69 32.99 5.29
CA GLU A 443 -28.74 34.44 5.11
C GLU A 443 -29.65 34.86 3.93
N ASN A 444 -30.47 35.90 4.11
CA ASN A 444 -31.36 36.38 3.05
C ASN A 444 -30.59 37.14 1.95
N GLN A 445 -31.19 37.29 0.76
CA GLN A 445 -30.59 38.08 -0.32
C GLN A 445 -30.34 39.54 0.13
N GLY A 446 -29.13 40.05 -0.11
CA GLY A 446 -28.73 41.39 0.25
C GLY A 446 -27.22 41.56 0.45
N ARG A 447 -26.82 42.79 0.78
CA ARG A 447 -25.38 43.17 0.90
C ARG A 447 -24.58 42.29 1.87
N LYS A 448 -25.17 41.86 2.98
CA LYS A 448 -24.52 40.98 3.95
C LYS A 448 -24.19 39.62 3.33
N ARG A 449 -25.12 39.04 2.57
CA ARG A 449 -24.93 37.77 1.85
C ARG A 449 -23.85 37.89 0.78
N GLU A 450 -23.79 39.01 0.07
CA GLU A 450 -22.74 39.28 -0.94
C GLU A 450 -21.35 39.38 -0.29
N LEU A 451 -21.24 40.13 0.81
CA LEU A 451 -19.99 40.24 1.58
C LEU A 451 -19.56 38.90 2.15
N LEU A 452 -20.49 38.13 2.74
CA LEU A 452 -20.22 36.80 3.27
C LEU A 452 -19.77 35.82 2.17
N HIS A 453 -20.45 35.82 1.02
CA HIS A 453 -20.07 34.99 -0.12
C HIS A 453 -18.67 35.37 -0.65
N SER A 454 -18.38 36.66 -0.77
CA SER A 454 -17.06 37.16 -1.17
C SER A 454 -15.96 36.75 -0.18
N GLU A 455 -16.25 36.84 1.12
CA GLU A 455 -15.32 36.45 2.18
C GLU A 455 -15.03 34.95 2.15
N ILE A 456 -16.07 34.11 2.04
CA ILE A 456 -15.93 32.65 1.89
C ILE A 456 -15.04 32.33 0.69
N LYS A 457 -15.30 32.94 -0.47
CA LYS A 457 -14.48 32.72 -1.68
C LYS A 457 -13.02 33.11 -1.44
N SER A 458 -12.78 34.21 -0.72
CA SER A 458 -11.44 34.66 -0.37
C SER A 458 -10.72 33.67 0.55
N LEU A 459 -11.39 33.21 1.61
CA LEU A 459 -10.86 32.24 2.57
C LEU A 459 -10.60 30.88 1.93
N MET A 460 -11.49 30.41 1.03
CA MET A 460 -11.26 29.20 0.24
C MET A 460 -9.99 29.32 -0.60
N THR A 461 -9.80 30.45 -1.28
CA THR A 461 -8.59 30.70 -2.09
C THR A 461 -7.32 30.65 -1.23
N ARG A 462 -7.35 31.21 -0.02
CA ARG A 462 -6.22 31.15 0.93
C ARG A 462 -5.96 29.73 1.43
N ALA A 463 -7.00 29.00 1.81
CA ALA A 463 -6.88 27.62 2.28
C ALA A 463 -6.35 26.68 1.18
N GLU A 464 -6.81 26.85 -0.07
CA GLU A 464 -6.32 26.12 -1.23
C GLU A 464 -4.84 26.43 -1.50
N TYR A 465 -4.46 27.72 -1.50
CA TYR A 465 -3.07 28.14 -1.66
C TYR A 465 -2.16 27.58 -0.55
N LEU A 466 -2.59 27.64 0.72
CA LEU A 466 -1.87 27.05 1.85
C LEU A 466 -1.69 25.54 1.67
N LYS A 467 -2.74 24.83 1.26
CA LYS A 467 -2.69 23.40 0.98
C LYS A 467 -1.70 23.06 -0.15
N GLU A 468 -1.70 23.83 -1.24
CA GLU A 468 -0.74 23.66 -2.34
C GLU A 468 0.70 23.92 -1.88
N ASN A 469 0.92 24.90 -1.01
CA ASN A 469 2.23 25.20 -0.44
C ASN A 469 2.79 24.06 0.40
N MET A 470 1.95 23.47 1.24
CA MET A 470 2.33 22.32 2.06
C MET A 470 2.73 21.13 1.17
N LYS A 471 1.94 20.82 0.14
CA LYS A 471 2.23 19.76 -0.85
C LYS A 471 3.56 19.98 -1.60
N MET A 472 3.85 21.23 -1.98
CA MET A 472 5.09 21.58 -2.66
C MET A 472 6.32 21.37 -1.76
N ARG A 473 6.26 21.77 -0.48
CA ARG A 473 7.34 21.53 0.49
C ARG A 473 7.63 20.04 0.67
N GLU A 474 6.58 19.22 0.76
CA GLU A 474 6.74 17.76 0.83
C GLU A 474 7.45 17.22 -0.41
N THR A 475 6.96 17.60 -1.60
CA THR A 475 7.53 17.23 -2.90
C THR A 475 9.01 17.59 -3.02
N GLN A 476 9.38 18.81 -2.62
CA GLN A 476 10.76 19.29 -2.65
C GLN A 476 11.66 18.47 -1.71
N THR A 477 11.13 18.12 -0.54
CA THR A 477 11.82 17.24 0.41
C THR A 477 12.03 15.84 -0.18
N TYR A 478 11.08 15.31 -0.97
CA TYR A 478 11.24 14.05 -1.70
C TYR A 478 12.33 14.11 -2.76
N VAL A 479 12.36 15.18 -3.56
CA VAL A 479 13.36 15.34 -4.63
C VAL A 479 14.77 15.58 -4.08
N SER A 480 14.89 16.21 -2.91
CA SER A 480 16.17 16.61 -2.31
C SER A 480 16.87 15.51 -1.50
N LEU A 481 16.13 14.62 -0.85
CA LEU A 481 16.66 13.57 0.04
C LEU A 481 17.20 12.33 -0.67
N ASP A 482 17.16 12.30 -2.01
CA ASP A 482 17.46 11.13 -2.84
C ASP A 482 18.98 10.80 -2.97
N ARG A 483 19.78 11.17 -1.96
CA ARG A 483 21.22 10.83 -1.84
C ARG A 483 21.49 9.43 -1.28
N GLU A 484 20.49 8.69 -0.79
CA GLU A 484 20.70 7.31 -0.32
C GLU A 484 20.11 6.26 -1.27
N PRO A 485 20.96 5.58 -2.07
CA PRO A 485 20.52 4.45 -2.86
C PRO A 485 20.27 3.23 -1.97
N LEU A 486 18.99 2.92 -1.73
CA LEU A 486 18.55 1.59 -1.27
C LEU A 486 19.12 0.44 -2.15
N SER A 487 19.49 0.74 -3.41
CA SER A 487 20.07 -0.21 -4.35
C SER A 487 21.54 -0.57 -4.07
N GLU A 488 22.32 0.25 -3.37
CA GLU A 488 23.73 -0.09 -3.09
C GLU A 488 23.86 -1.10 -1.96
N SER A 489 23.04 -0.98 -0.90
CA SER A 489 23.03 -1.93 0.23
C SER A 489 22.60 -3.35 -0.16
N VAL A 490 21.75 -3.49 -1.18
CA VAL A 490 21.31 -4.81 -1.69
C VAL A 490 22.38 -5.46 -2.58
N ARG A 491 23.23 -4.67 -3.25
CA ARG A 491 24.36 -5.22 -4.02
C ARG A 491 25.53 -5.63 -3.13
N THR A 492 25.85 -4.86 -2.09
CA THR A 492 27.00 -5.16 -1.22
C THR A 492 26.78 -6.33 -0.26
N SER A 493 25.53 -6.70 0.06
CA SER A 493 25.25 -7.93 0.83
C SER A 493 25.21 -9.21 -0.01
N CYS A 494 25.28 -9.13 -1.35
CA CYS A 494 25.22 -10.30 -2.25
C CYS A 494 26.57 -10.72 -2.85
N CYS A 495 27.68 -10.09 -2.44
CA CYS A 495 29.03 -10.49 -2.89
C CYS A 495 29.94 -11.02 -1.78
N LEU A 496 29.45 -11.16 -0.55
CA LEU A 496 30.19 -11.78 0.54
C LEU A 496 29.26 -12.66 1.39
N GLN A 497 29.07 -13.90 0.95
CA GLN A 497 29.14 -15.13 1.77
C GLN A 497 28.87 -16.35 0.90
#